data_AF-A0A7V2HID0-F1
#
_entry.id   AF-A0A7V2HID0-F1
#
_cell.length_a   1.000
_cell.length_b   1.000
_cell.length_c   1.000
_cell.angle_alpha   90.00
_cell.angle_beta   90.00
_cell.angle_gamma   90.00
#
_symmetry.space_group_name_H-M   'P 1'
#
loop_
_entity.id
_entity.type
_entity.pdbx_description
1 polymer ?
#
loop_
_entity_poly.entity_id
_entity_poly.type
_entity_poly.pdbx_seq_one_letter_code
_entity_poly.pdbx_strand_id
1 'polypeptide(L)'
;MPRTFFAIAVLLCGSAAAQRQTTWQRKHNATLIQSPTGFVEVEWLSASTFRFQRCSSATCPSRPGVKDAIDFTVRDTGPAIEFRTEYLTAQFRKPAGTMFVQTNRGKVLLDELPLNGPPLAGIGFDRASPPGERLYGLGPRTSLQLDLRGSRVKASRPLLIASTGYGQYFSSPAVYEFDLAQAAPDRVQVRAVLTTRLEYFFYYGPTPKEILEEHVMVTGAISPISPALVSFLRPGTLPKYAVTVPPLPLAETVAWLNHASFSGVAAPAVDLGTFPDPLGAYLPLVFGPARAPRERFMPYLYTYLQEARDRGLPVFRPLAMQYANDGEAARHPDTFMIGDEILIGSGPKTYLPMGIWTHLRDGAVYKGRQIIDTPQGPGPGPALFCHNGTILPVENADRSLSLHYFPRLGAEFFLSEPGHDLPTQVHAAPAADLLRLQIESRVDREYEWIVHHVSPIVRIEPTRPFTYDTASRTLRLRTRAAAGSDVIIHVSLEEPL
;
A
#
# COMPACT_ATOMS: atom_id res chain seq x y z
N MET A 1 -48.76 46.72 69.42
CA MET A 1 -48.01 47.40 68.33
C MET A 1 -46.56 46.94 68.39
N PRO A 2 -45.93 46.59 67.25
CA PRO A 2 -45.17 45.35 67.16
C PRO A 2 -43.64 45.52 67.11
N ARG A 3 -42.98 44.41 67.45
CA ARG A 3 -41.54 44.15 67.47
C ARG A 3 -40.98 44.01 66.05
N THR A 4 -39.88 44.69 65.77
CA THR A 4 -39.10 44.57 64.52
C THR A 4 -38.15 43.37 64.61
N PHE A 5 -38.35 42.37 63.76
CA PHE A 5 -37.43 41.23 63.58
C PHE A 5 -36.42 41.55 62.47
N PHE A 6 -35.13 41.32 62.74
CA PHE A 6 -34.05 41.31 61.76
C PHE A 6 -34.16 40.04 60.90
N ALA A 7 -34.29 40.19 59.58
CA ALA A 7 -34.17 39.09 58.62
C ALA A 7 -32.73 39.03 58.08
N ILE A 8 -32.02 37.95 58.40
CA ILE A 8 -30.74 37.57 57.81
C ILE A 8 -31.04 36.98 56.42
N ALA A 9 -30.67 37.69 55.36
CA ALA A 9 -30.67 37.16 54.01
C ALA A 9 -29.49 36.20 53.83
N VAL A 10 -29.81 34.90 53.78
CA VAL A 10 -28.88 33.84 53.36
C VAL A 10 -28.66 33.98 51.86
N LEU A 11 -27.47 34.42 51.45
CA LEU A 11 -27.01 34.31 50.06
C LEU A 11 -26.86 32.81 49.73
N LEU A 12 -27.81 32.27 48.97
CA LEU A 12 -27.61 31.03 48.23
C LEU A 12 -26.63 31.31 47.10
N CYS A 13 -25.35 31.01 47.36
CA CYS A 13 -24.31 30.94 46.35
C CYS A 13 -24.69 29.83 45.36
N GLY A 14 -25.28 30.18 44.22
CA GLY A 14 -25.38 29.28 43.08
C GLY A 14 -23.96 28.93 42.64
N SER A 15 -23.58 27.67 42.81
CA SER A 15 -22.34 27.14 42.24
C SER A 15 -22.45 27.20 40.73
N ALA A 16 -21.88 28.25 40.14
CA ALA A 16 -21.51 28.24 38.74
C ALA A 16 -20.64 27.01 38.52
N ALA A 17 -21.14 26.02 37.78
CA ALA A 17 -20.33 24.91 37.32
C ALA A 17 -19.18 25.52 36.51
N ALA A 18 -17.98 25.56 37.10
CA ALA A 18 -16.78 26.03 36.44
C ALA A 18 -16.63 25.23 35.14
N GLN A 19 -16.88 25.90 34.02
CA GLN A 19 -16.76 25.34 32.69
C GLN A 19 -15.29 24.95 32.54
N ARG A 20 -14.96 23.64 32.64
CA ARG A 20 -13.58 23.16 32.61
C ARG A 20 -12.94 23.61 31.31
N GLN A 21 -12.11 24.63 31.38
CA GLN A 21 -11.41 25.19 30.23
C GLN A 21 -10.46 24.14 29.65
N THR A 22 -10.39 24.04 28.33
CA THR A 22 -9.40 23.17 27.68
C THR A 22 -8.01 23.69 27.99
N THR A 23 -7.17 22.86 28.60
CA THR A 23 -5.75 23.15 28.86
C THR A 23 -4.88 22.19 28.08
N TRP A 24 -3.66 22.60 27.76
CA TRP A 24 -2.73 21.75 27.04
C TRP A 24 -1.29 21.97 27.47
N GLN A 25 -0.47 20.94 27.24
CA GLN A 25 0.97 20.97 27.48
C GLN A 25 1.68 20.18 26.39
N ARG A 26 2.76 20.74 25.84
CA ARG A 26 3.68 20.00 24.95
C ARG A 26 4.75 19.29 25.76
N LYS A 27 5.00 18.03 25.43
CA LYS A 27 6.09 17.19 25.94
C LYS A 27 6.78 16.51 24.75
N HIS A 28 7.91 17.07 24.30
CA HIS A 28 8.62 16.61 23.09
C HIS A 28 7.69 16.59 21.87
N ASN A 29 7.47 15.40 21.29
CA ASN A 29 6.62 15.18 20.13
C ASN A 29 5.13 15.09 20.47
N ALA A 30 4.78 14.98 21.76
CA ALA A 30 3.41 14.84 22.21
C ALA A 30 2.82 16.17 22.69
N THR A 31 1.55 16.39 22.40
CA THR A 31 0.73 17.46 22.97
C THR A 31 -0.43 16.83 23.74
N LEU A 32 -0.42 17.07 25.04
CA LEU A 32 -1.40 16.54 26.00
C LEU A 32 -2.48 17.60 26.21
N ILE A 33 -3.74 17.22 26.07
CA ILE A 33 -4.88 18.13 26.07
C ILE A 33 -5.91 17.60 27.07
N GLN A 34 -6.22 18.40 28.10
CA GLN A 34 -7.34 18.16 29.00
C GLN A 34 -8.57 18.87 28.45
N SER A 35 -9.60 18.11 28.09
CA SER A 35 -10.87 18.63 27.57
C SER A 35 -12.02 18.37 28.54
N PRO A 36 -13.17 19.06 28.42
CA PRO A 36 -14.37 18.71 29.17
C PRO A 36 -14.82 17.25 29.00
N THR A 37 -14.47 16.64 27.86
CA THR A 37 -14.89 15.28 27.48
C THR A 37 -13.86 14.19 27.80
N GLY A 38 -12.78 14.54 28.50
CA GLY A 38 -11.69 13.64 28.87
C GLY A 38 -10.33 14.10 28.35
N PHE A 39 -9.38 13.16 28.30
CA PHE A 39 -8.00 13.39 27.91
C PHE A 39 -7.78 13.11 26.43
N VAL A 40 -6.98 13.95 25.77
CA VAL A 40 -6.52 13.78 24.39
C VAL A 40 -5.01 13.91 24.33
N GLU A 41 -4.38 13.08 23.50
CA GLU A 41 -2.97 13.14 23.16
C GLU A 41 -2.81 13.14 21.64
N VAL A 42 -1.99 14.07 21.14
CA VAL A 42 -1.52 14.09 19.75
C VAL A 42 0.00 13.98 19.77
N GLU A 43 0.54 12.85 19.35
CA GLU A 43 2.00 12.62 19.24
C GLU A 43 2.41 12.53 17.78
N TRP A 44 3.39 13.33 17.36
CA TRP A 44 3.94 13.27 16.00
C TRP A 44 5.06 12.21 15.90
N LEU A 45 5.01 11.41 14.84
CA LEU A 45 5.98 10.33 14.56
C LEU A 45 6.83 10.64 13.32
N SER A 46 6.31 11.44 12.39
CA SER A 46 7.00 11.99 11.23
C SER A 46 6.33 13.32 10.86
N ALA A 47 6.80 14.01 9.82
CA ALA A 47 6.09 15.19 9.30
C ALA A 47 4.71 14.85 8.66
N SER A 48 4.45 13.56 8.40
CA SER A 48 3.24 13.05 7.74
C SER A 48 2.36 12.20 8.65
N THR A 49 2.86 11.79 9.82
CA THR A 49 2.19 10.82 10.70
C THR A 49 2.07 11.32 12.13
N PHE A 50 0.87 11.20 12.69
CA PHE A 50 0.62 11.40 14.11
C PHE A 50 -0.25 10.29 14.71
N ARG A 51 0.01 9.97 15.98
CA ARG A 51 -0.88 9.18 16.82
C ARG A 51 -1.86 10.10 17.51
N PHE A 52 -3.14 9.81 17.37
CA PHE A 52 -4.22 10.42 18.13
C PHE A 52 -4.76 9.43 19.15
N GLN A 53 -4.85 9.86 20.40
CA GLN A 53 -5.45 9.07 21.45
C GLN A 53 -6.44 9.91 22.25
N ARG A 54 -7.62 9.34 22.52
CA ARG A 54 -8.66 9.94 23.35
C ARG A 54 -9.15 8.94 24.39
N CYS A 55 -9.29 9.39 25.63
CA CYS A 55 -9.87 8.60 26.72
C CYS A 55 -10.93 9.44 27.43
N SER A 56 -12.04 8.82 27.86
CA SER A 56 -13.04 9.53 28.68
C SER A 56 -12.54 9.83 30.10
N SER A 57 -11.49 9.14 30.55
CA SER A 57 -10.78 9.38 31.81
C SER A 57 -9.89 10.63 31.76
N ALA A 58 -9.45 11.09 32.94
CA ALA A 58 -8.55 12.23 33.09
C ALA A 58 -7.13 11.97 32.54
N THR A 59 -6.78 10.71 32.29
CA THR A 59 -5.51 10.30 31.70
C THR A 59 -5.73 9.16 30.72
N CYS A 60 -4.76 8.95 29.85
CA CYS A 60 -4.68 7.82 28.94
C CYS A 60 -3.51 6.91 29.33
N PRO A 61 -3.54 5.60 28.98
CA PRO A 61 -2.38 4.72 29.15
C PRO A 61 -1.14 5.27 28.44
N SER A 62 -0.02 5.33 29.15
CA SER A 62 1.27 5.79 28.60
C SER A 62 1.80 4.83 27.54
N ARG A 63 2.51 5.38 26.55
CA ARG A 63 3.25 4.62 25.54
C ARG A 63 4.73 5.04 25.52
N PRO A 64 5.64 4.18 25.03
CA PRO A 64 6.93 4.64 24.59
C PRO A 64 6.72 5.70 23.51
N GLY A 65 7.29 6.89 23.72
CA GLY A 65 7.26 7.93 22.71
C GLY A 65 8.26 7.65 21.59
N VAL A 66 8.11 8.36 20.48
CA VAL A 66 9.15 8.38 19.43
C VAL A 66 10.38 9.10 19.97
N LYS A 67 11.56 8.48 19.80
CA LYS A 67 12.82 9.02 20.33
C LYS A 67 13.32 10.21 19.52
N ASP A 68 13.18 10.15 18.21
CA ASP A 68 13.67 11.18 17.31
C ASP A 68 12.76 12.41 17.36
N ALA A 69 13.36 13.60 17.45
CA ALA A 69 12.61 14.84 17.48
C ALA A 69 11.98 15.11 16.11
N ILE A 70 10.69 15.46 16.09
CA ILE A 70 9.97 15.81 14.87
C ILE A 70 9.85 17.34 14.78
N ASP A 71 10.13 17.89 13.59
CA ASP A 71 9.95 19.31 13.34
C ASP A 71 8.47 19.64 13.09
N PHE A 72 7.84 20.30 14.08
CA PHE A 72 6.49 20.83 13.99
C PHE A 72 6.27 21.96 15.01
N THR A 73 5.37 22.85 14.63
CA THR A 73 4.92 23.95 15.48
C THR A 73 3.57 23.64 16.10
N VAL A 74 3.31 24.21 17.29
CA VAL A 74 2.02 24.12 17.98
C VAL A 74 1.59 25.53 18.37
N ARG A 75 0.35 25.89 18.04
CA ARG A 75 -0.23 27.20 18.37
C ARG A 75 -1.65 27.06 18.88
N ASP A 76 -1.97 27.73 19.98
CA ASP A 76 -3.36 27.94 20.39
C ASP A 76 -3.93 29.14 19.62
N THR A 77 -4.99 28.92 18.85
CA THR A 77 -5.65 29.99 18.09
C THR A 77 -6.85 30.58 18.84
N GLY A 78 -7.23 30.01 19.98
CA GLY A 78 -8.53 30.22 20.61
C GLY A 78 -9.48 29.05 20.33
N PRO A 79 -10.07 28.96 19.13
CA PRO A 79 -11.02 27.90 18.79
C PRO A 79 -10.35 26.54 18.50
N ALA A 80 -9.03 26.47 18.33
CA ALA A 80 -8.31 25.22 18.12
C ALA A 80 -6.89 25.24 18.70
N ILE A 81 -6.33 24.04 18.89
CA ILE A 81 -4.88 23.84 18.98
C ILE A 81 -4.43 23.38 17.60
N GLU A 82 -3.63 24.21 16.94
CA GLU A 82 -3.10 23.97 15.60
C GLU A 82 -1.70 23.38 15.67
N PHE A 83 -1.46 22.40 14.81
CA PHE A 83 -0.20 21.73 14.58
C PHE A 83 0.19 21.95 13.12
N ARG A 84 1.44 22.33 12.85
CA ARG A 84 1.93 22.48 11.48
C ARG A 84 3.28 21.80 11.30
N THR A 85 3.36 20.94 10.29
CA THR A 85 4.58 20.29 9.78
C THR A 85 4.92 20.83 8.39
N GLU A 86 5.94 20.27 7.74
CA GLU A 86 6.26 20.52 6.33
C GLU A 86 5.08 20.24 5.39
N TYR A 87 4.28 19.19 5.67
CA TYR A 87 3.23 18.71 4.77
C TYR A 87 1.81 19.10 5.21
N LEU A 88 1.58 19.18 6.52
CA LEU A 88 0.25 19.20 7.11
C LEU A 88 -0.01 20.42 7.99
N THR A 89 -1.27 20.85 7.97
CA THR A 89 -1.88 21.65 9.04
C THR A 89 -3.00 20.80 9.66
N ALA A 90 -2.81 20.40 10.92
CA ALA A 90 -3.80 19.66 11.70
C ALA A 90 -4.32 20.51 12.86
N GLN A 91 -5.57 20.34 13.23
CA GLN A 91 -6.22 21.13 14.27
C GLN A 91 -7.07 20.24 15.18
N PHE A 92 -6.88 20.38 16.48
CA PHE A 92 -7.83 19.91 17.48
C PHE A 92 -8.82 21.04 17.80
N ARG A 93 -10.05 20.94 17.30
CA ARG A 93 -11.08 21.99 17.41
C ARG A 93 -11.81 21.94 18.75
N LYS A 94 -11.91 23.09 19.42
CA LYS A 94 -12.58 23.29 20.71
C LYS A 94 -13.96 23.94 20.50
N PRO A 95 -14.94 23.69 21.38
CA PRO A 95 -14.96 22.69 22.46
C PRO A 95 -15.33 21.28 21.95
N ALA A 96 -15.61 21.13 20.65
CA ALA A 96 -16.12 19.89 20.05
C ALA A 96 -15.20 18.67 20.24
N GLY A 97 -13.89 18.90 20.36
CA GLY A 97 -12.89 17.85 20.54
C GLY A 97 -12.68 16.99 19.30
N THR A 98 -12.79 17.61 18.11
CA THR A 98 -12.68 16.93 16.82
C THR A 98 -11.38 17.30 16.11
N MET A 99 -10.82 16.35 15.37
CA MET A 99 -9.68 16.59 14.50
C MET A 99 -10.10 17.16 13.14
N PHE A 100 -9.29 18.06 12.62
CA PHE A 100 -9.33 18.52 11.23
C PHE A 100 -7.90 18.46 10.68
N VAL A 101 -7.72 17.94 9.47
CA VAL A 101 -6.40 17.79 8.84
C VAL A 101 -6.49 18.18 7.38
N GLN A 102 -5.56 19.02 6.93
CA GLN A 102 -5.40 19.39 5.54
C GLN A 102 -3.92 19.46 5.17
N THR A 103 -3.63 19.37 3.88
CA THR A 103 -2.29 19.69 3.37
C THR A 103 -2.04 21.19 3.53
N ASN A 104 -0.77 21.59 3.55
CA ASN A 104 -0.39 23.01 3.55
C ASN A 104 -0.84 23.78 2.28
N ARG A 105 -1.32 23.07 1.25
CA ARG A 105 -1.95 23.62 0.05
C ARG A 105 -3.48 23.72 0.14
N GLY A 106 -4.07 23.40 1.29
CA GLY A 106 -5.52 23.52 1.54
C GLY A 106 -6.37 22.33 1.08
N LYS A 107 -5.76 21.20 0.68
CA LYS A 107 -6.53 19.97 0.40
C LYS A 107 -6.97 19.36 1.73
N VAL A 108 -8.28 19.37 2.00
CA VAL A 108 -8.86 18.72 3.18
C VAL A 108 -8.67 17.21 3.07
N LEU A 109 -8.13 16.61 4.12
CA LEU A 109 -7.90 15.16 4.24
C LEU A 109 -8.91 14.55 5.22
N LEU A 110 -9.02 15.10 6.42
CA LEU A 110 -9.91 14.63 7.47
C LEU A 110 -10.68 15.81 8.08
N ASP A 111 -11.99 15.66 8.23
CA ASP A 111 -12.86 16.61 8.93
C ASP A 111 -13.79 15.83 9.86
N GLU A 112 -13.37 15.62 11.11
CA GLU A 112 -14.20 14.96 12.11
C GLU A 112 -15.33 15.88 12.57
N LEU A 113 -16.54 15.33 12.62
CA LEU A 113 -17.75 16.06 12.96
C LEU A 113 -18.11 15.85 14.44
N PRO A 114 -18.69 16.86 15.11
CA PRO A 114 -19.24 16.68 16.44
C PRO A 114 -20.29 15.55 16.44
N LEU A 115 -20.23 14.69 17.45
CA LEU A 115 -21.27 13.67 17.64
C LEU A 115 -22.55 14.33 18.14
N ASN A 116 -23.65 14.11 17.42
CA ASN A 116 -24.99 14.51 17.83
C ASN A 116 -25.74 13.29 18.39
N GLY A 117 -26.09 13.30 19.68
CA GLY A 117 -26.88 12.24 20.31
C GLY A 117 -26.35 11.80 21.68
N PRO A 118 -27.09 10.94 22.40
CA PRO A 118 -26.63 10.40 23.67
C PRO A 118 -25.31 9.63 23.48
N PRO A 119 -24.44 9.57 24.50
CA PRO A 119 -23.22 8.78 24.42
C PRO A 119 -23.59 7.35 24.04
N LEU A 120 -23.04 6.88 22.93
CA LEU A 120 -23.15 5.47 22.55
C LEU A 120 -22.45 4.62 23.61
N ALA A 121 -22.83 3.36 23.74
CA ALA A 121 -22.08 2.39 24.55
C ALA A 121 -20.69 2.14 23.90
N GLY A 122 -19.75 3.07 24.12
CA GLY A 122 -18.45 3.10 23.47
C GLY A 122 -17.91 4.51 23.23
N ILE A 123 -16.92 4.62 22.34
CA ILE A 123 -16.30 5.87 21.90
C ILE A 123 -16.15 5.87 20.38
N GLY A 124 -16.24 7.03 19.74
CA GLY A 124 -16.13 7.12 18.27
C GLY A 124 -16.17 8.55 17.78
N PHE A 125 -16.28 8.70 16.47
CA PHE A 125 -16.43 9.98 15.78
C PHE A 125 -17.17 9.79 14.46
N ASP A 126 -17.79 10.86 14.00
CA ASP A 126 -18.22 10.97 12.60
C ASP A 126 -17.18 11.80 11.86
N ARG A 127 -17.10 11.64 10.55
CA ARG A 127 -16.34 12.54 9.68
C ARG A 127 -17.13 12.84 8.41
N ALA A 128 -16.84 13.98 7.79
CA ALA A 128 -17.31 14.26 6.44
C ALA A 128 -16.71 13.24 5.44
N SER A 129 -17.51 12.86 4.45
CA SER A 129 -17.09 12.00 3.34
C SER A 129 -17.47 12.65 2.01
N PRO A 130 -16.53 13.36 1.36
CA PRO A 130 -16.83 14.13 0.16
C PRO A 130 -17.29 13.22 -1.00
N PRO A 131 -18.08 13.76 -1.96
CA PRO A 131 -18.48 13.01 -3.14
C PRO A 131 -17.28 12.44 -3.89
N GLY A 132 -17.38 11.18 -4.32
CA GLY A 132 -16.33 10.49 -5.08
C GLY A 132 -15.16 9.94 -4.23
N GLU A 133 -15.15 10.16 -2.91
CA GLU A 133 -14.17 9.51 -2.04
C GLU A 133 -14.42 7.99 -1.98
N ARG A 134 -13.44 7.23 -2.44
CA ARG A 134 -13.33 5.77 -2.30
C ARG A 134 -12.61 5.39 -1.01
N LEU A 135 -13.04 4.29 -0.39
CA LEU A 135 -12.58 3.80 0.91
C LEU A 135 -12.14 2.34 0.81
N TYR A 136 -10.95 2.01 1.29
CA TYR A 136 -10.36 0.67 1.18
C TYR A 136 -9.83 0.16 2.52
N GLY A 137 -9.52 -1.15 2.56
CA GLY A 137 -8.85 -1.80 3.68
C GLY A 137 -9.84 -2.44 4.66
N LEU A 138 -9.69 -2.12 5.94
CA LEU A 138 -10.47 -2.62 7.08
C LEU A 138 -10.43 -4.15 7.28
N GLY A 139 -9.48 -4.84 6.67
CA GLY A 139 -9.26 -6.28 6.79
C GLY A 139 -9.62 -7.08 5.53
N PRO A 140 -8.99 -8.26 5.32
CA PRO A 140 -9.30 -9.15 4.21
C PRO A 140 -10.76 -9.62 4.19
N ARG A 141 -11.33 -9.80 2.99
CA ARG A 141 -12.71 -10.27 2.75
C ARG A 141 -12.89 -10.72 1.30
N THR A 142 -13.94 -11.49 1.01
CA THR A 142 -14.18 -12.07 -0.33
C THR A 142 -15.08 -11.22 -1.25
N SER A 143 -15.53 -10.04 -0.79
CA SER A 143 -16.36 -9.14 -1.61
C SER A 143 -15.59 -8.64 -2.84
N LEU A 144 -16.21 -8.74 -4.02
CA LEU A 144 -15.67 -8.17 -5.27
C LEU A 144 -15.67 -6.64 -5.27
N GLN A 145 -16.46 -6.00 -4.41
CA GLN A 145 -16.46 -4.55 -4.27
C GLN A 145 -15.20 -4.12 -3.51
N LEU A 146 -14.24 -3.52 -4.21
CA LEU A 146 -13.01 -2.98 -3.60
C LEU A 146 -13.27 -1.69 -2.82
N ASP A 147 -13.98 -0.74 -3.44
CA ASP A 147 -14.39 0.50 -2.77
C ASP A 147 -15.52 0.22 -1.79
N LEU A 148 -15.22 0.27 -0.50
CA LEU A 148 -16.12 -0.03 0.59
C LEU A 148 -17.15 1.07 0.88
N ARG A 149 -17.13 2.20 0.16
CA ARG A 149 -18.17 3.22 0.28
C ARG A 149 -19.57 2.62 0.04
N GLY A 150 -20.53 2.98 0.88
CA GLY A 150 -21.91 2.45 0.88
C GLY A 150 -22.09 1.15 1.68
N SER A 151 -21.05 0.68 2.38
CA SER A 151 -21.09 -0.56 3.17
C SER A 151 -20.96 -0.32 4.67
N ARG A 152 -21.19 -1.38 5.45
CA ARG A 152 -20.87 -1.46 6.88
C ARG A 152 -19.86 -2.56 7.14
N VAL A 153 -18.88 -2.28 7.99
CA VAL A 153 -17.77 -3.20 8.25
C VAL A 153 -17.50 -3.27 9.75
N LYS A 154 -17.28 -4.49 10.27
CA LYS A 154 -16.75 -4.70 11.62
C LYS A 154 -15.32 -5.21 11.53
N ALA A 155 -14.42 -4.65 12.34
CA ALA A 155 -13.01 -5.04 12.39
C ALA A 155 -12.39 -4.76 13.76
N SER A 156 -11.31 -5.46 14.11
CA SER A 156 -10.72 -5.34 15.46
C SER A 156 -9.48 -4.44 15.53
N ARG A 157 -8.63 -4.45 14.50
CA ARG A 157 -7.46 -3.55 14.38
C ARG A 157 -7.25 -3.09 12.92
N PRO A 158 -8.23 -2.41 12.32
CA PRO A 158 -8.22 -2.12 10.90
C PRO A 158 -7.29 -0.98 10.51
N LEU A 159 -6.77 -1.06 9.28
CA LEU A 159 -6.26 0.08 8.52
C LEU A 159 -7.34 0.52 7.53
N LEU A 160 -7.79 1.77 7.61
CA LEU A 160 -8.59 2.43 6.59
C LEU A 160 -7.67 3.20 5.64
N ILE A 161 -7.88 3.09 4.33
CA ILE A 161 -7.24 3.93 3.31
C ILE A 161 -8.31 4.74 2.58
N ALA A 162 -8.18 6.06 2.57
CA ALA A 162 -9.06 6.95 1.83
C ALA A 162 -8.34 7.47 0.57
N SER A 163 -9.04 7.43 -0.56
CA SER A 163 -8.54 7.96 -1.85
C SER A 163 -8.29 9.48 -1.84
N THR A 164 -8.74 10.19 -0.81
CA THR A 164 -8.40 11.59 -0.54
C THR A 164 -6.93 11.78 -0.14
N GLY A 165 -6.19 10.71 0.12
CA GLY A 165 -4.74 10.72 0.34
C GLY A 165 -4.34 10.63 1.81
N TYR A 166 -5.10 9.86 2.60
CA TYR A 166 -4.74 9.57 3.98
C TYR A 166 -5.17 8.17 4.42
N GLY A 167 -4.49 7.64 5.44
CA GLY A 167 -4.85 6.40 6.12
C GLY A 167 -5.15 6.61 7.61
N GLN A 168 -5.94 5.71 8.18
CA GLN A 168 -6.21 5.64 9.62
C GLN A 168 -6.04 4.20 10.12
N TYR A 169 -5.05 3.95 10.97
CA TYR A 169 -4.84 2.64 11.60
C TYR A 169 -5.31 2.66 13.05
N PHE A 170 -6.32 1.84 13.36
CA PHE A 170 -6.93 1.76 14.68
C PHE A 170 -6.22 0.69 15.52
N SER A 171 -5.42 1.13 16.48
CA SER A 171 -4.50 0.26 17.23
C SER A 171 -5.00 -0.16 18.61
N SER A 172 -5.94 0.58 19.22
CA SER A 172 -6.51 0.16 20.50
C SER A 172 -7.35 -1.12 20.34
N PRO A 173 -7.21 -2.13 21.21
CA PRO A 173 -8.05 -3.32 21.17
C PRO A 173 -9.52 -2.96 21.41
N ALA A 174 -10.35 -3.14 20.39
CA ALA A 174 -11.80 -3.00 20.45
C ALA A 174 -12.43 -3.72 19.26
N VAL A 175 -13.75 -3.86 19.25
CA VAL A 175 -14.50 -4.09 18.01
C VAL A 175 -14.90 -2.73 17.48
N TYR A 176 -14.45 -2.42 16.26
CA TYR A 176 -14.81 -1.21 15.54
C TYR A 176 -15.91 -1.51 14.55
N GLU A 177 -16.94 -0.69 14.56
CA GLU A 177 -18.02 -0.68 13.57
C GLU A 177 -17.88 0.58 12.71
N PHE A 178 -17.84 0.38 11.39
CA PHE A 178 -17.75 1.43 10.39
C PHE A 178 -19.05 1.47 9.59
N ASP A 179 -19.68 2.64 9.54
CA ASP A 179 -20.68 2.98 8.51
C ASP A 179 -19.97 3.86 7.47
N LEU A 180 -19.74 3.32 6.28
CA LEU A 180 -18.90 3.94 5.26
C LEU A 180 -19.73 4.72 4.26
N ALA A 181 -20.51 5.68 4.75
CA ALA A 181 -21.50 6.42 3.97
C ALA A 181 -22.68 5.57 3.46
N GLN A 182 -23.06 4.54 4.23
CA GLN A 182 -24.26 3.75 3.96
C GLN A 182 -25.51 4.45 4.52
N ALA A 183 -25.46 4.89 5.79
CA ALA A 183 -26.60 5.56 6.42
C ALA A 183 -26.80 7.00 5.93
N ALA A 184 -25.70 7.71 5.68
CA ALA A 184 -25.69 9.07 5.17
C ALA A 184 -24.57 9.22 4.13
N PRO A 185 -24.86 9.61 2.88
CA PRO A 185 -23.90 9.57 1.79
C PRO A 185 -22.75 10.58 1.95
N ASP A 186 -22.85 11.54 2.87
CA ASP A 186 -21.85 12.57 3.16
C ASP A 186 -21.05 12.31 4.44
N ARG A 187 -21.23 11.14 5.09
CA ARG A 187 -20.60 10.83 6.38
C ARG A 187 -20.01 9.45 6.46
N VAL A 188 -18.88 9.33 7.14
CA VAL A 188 -18.39 8.05 7.68
C VAL A 188 -18.52 8.08 9.19
N GLN A 189 -19.04 7.00 9.76
CA GLN A 189 -19.16 6.83 11.21
C GLN A 189 -18.24 5.72 11.68
N VAL A 190 -17.44 6.00 12.70
CA VAL A 190 -16.56 5.00 13.33
C VAL A 190 -16.94 4.88 14.80
N ARG A 191 -17.18 3.65 15.27
CA ARG A 191 -17.56 3.35 16.66
C ARG A 191 -16.71 2.22 17.21
N ALA A 192 -16.05 2.44 18.33
CA ALA A 192 -15.40 1.40 19.12
C ALA A 192 -16.33 0.99 20.27
N VAL A 193 -16.84 -0.23 20.23
CA VAL A 193 -17.89 -0.70 21.17
C VAL A 193 -17.27 -1.17 22.48
N LEU A 194 -17.96 -0.93 23.60
CA LEU A 194 -17.57 -1.38 24.95
C LEU A 194 -16.17 -0.91 25.41
N THR A 195 -15.69 0.22 24.89
CA THR A 195 -14.41 0.84 25.31
C THR A 195 -14.59 2.33 25.54
N THR A 196 -13.79 2.88 26.44
CA THR A 196 -13.70 4.31 26.75
C THR A 196 -12.47 4.98 26.12
N ARG A 197 -11.71 4.22 25.33
CA ARG A 197 -10.47 4.65 24.67
C ARG A 197 -10.55 4.44 23.17
N LEU A 198 -10.14 5.47 22.44
CA LEU A 198 -9.90 5.45 21.00
C LEU A 198 -8.44 5.82 20.76
N GLU A 199 -7.72 4.99 20.02
CA GLU A 199 -6.36 5.25 19.54
C GLU A 199 -6.31 4.93 18.05
N TYR A 200 -5.87 5.90 17.26
CA TYR A 200 -5.54 5.67 15.86
C TYR A 200 -4.27 6.43 15.46
N PHE A 201 -3.60 5.91 14.44
CA PHE A 201 -2.55 6.61 13.72
C PHE A 201 -3.14 7.20 12.44
N PHE A 202 -2.88 8.47 12.19
CA PHE A 202 -3.17 9.12 10.93
C PHE A 202 -1.90 9.13 10.07
N TYR A 203 -2.04 8.73 8.81
CA TYR A 203 -0.97 8.72 7.82
C TYR A 203 -1.34 9.66 6.67
N TYR A 204 -0.51 10.65 6.37
CA TYR A 204 -0.60 11.37 5.11
C TYR A 204 0.23 10.68 4.03
N GLY A 205 -0.41 10.38 2.91
CA GLY A 205 0.24 9.82 1.73
C GLY A 205 -0.67 10.06 0.52
N PRO A 206 -0.27 10.88 -0.46
CA PRO A 206 -1.07 11.15 -1.66
C PRO A 206 -1.61 9.91 -2.38
N THR A 207 -0.90 8.78 -2.26
CA THR A 207 -1.24 7.48 -2.83
C THR A 207 -1.34 6.39 -1.76
N PRO A 208 -2.07 5.27 -2.03
CA PRO A 208 -2.12 4.13 -1.12
C PRO A 208 -0.74 3.54 -0.78
N LYS A 209 0.24 3.58 -1.69
CA LYS A 209 1.60 3.08 -1.44
C LYS A 209 2.31 3.93 -0.37
N GLU A 210 2.26 5.25 -0.48
CA GLU A 210 2.86 6.17 0.51
C GLU A 210 2.17 6.02 1.89
N ILE A 211 0.86 5.76 1.93
CA ILE A 211 0.16 5.45 3.18
C ILE A 211 0.68 4.16 3.81
N LEU A 212 0.99 3.13 3.01
CA LEU A 212 1.54 1.87 3.49
C LEU A 212 2.99 2.00 3.97
N GLU A 213 3.77 2.89 3.36
CA GLU A 213 5.12 3.23 3.83
C GLU A 213 5.08 3.86 5.23
N GLU A 214 4.20 4.83 5.46
CA GLU A 214 3.99 5.38 6.81
C GLU A 214 3.44 4.32 7.79
N HIS A 215 2.60 3.40 7.29
CA HIS A 215 2.05 2.32 8.11
C HIS A 215 3.12 1.34 8.60
N VAL A 216 4.07 0.94 7.75
CA VAL A 216 5.13 -0.02 8.14
C VAL A 216 6.10 0.57 9.14
N MET A 217 6.30 1.90 9.14
CA MET A 217 7.07 2.59 10.19
C MET A 217 6.44 2.44 11.58
N VAL A 218 5.12 2.26 11.64
CA VAL A 218 4.37 2.06 12.90
C VAL A 218 4.24 0.58 13.27
N THR A 219 4.00 -0.30 12.30
CA THR A 219 3.76 -1.74 12.56
C THR A 219 5.02 -2.59 12.57
N GLY A 220 6.12 -2.07 12.01
CA GLY A 220 7.39 -2.75 11.87
C GLY A 220 7.50 -3.54 10.56
N ALA A 221 8.72 -3.61 10.04
CA ALA A 221 9.07 -4.35 8.84
C ALA A 221 8.81 -5.86 8.96
N ILE A 222 8.42 -6.50 7.85
CA ILE A 222 8.35 -7.97 7.78
C ILE A 222 9.77 -8.56 7.72
N SER A 223 10.17 -9.31 8.75
CA SER A 223 11.54 -9.80 8.88
C SER A 223 11.59 -11.11 9.69
N PRO A 224 12.53 -12.03 9.40
CA PRO A 224 13.55 -11.98 8.33
C PRO A 224 12.98 -12.34 6.95
N ILE A 225 13.66 -11.87 5.89
CA ILE A 225 13.43 -12.28 4.50
C ILE A 225 14.64 -13.09 4.01
N SER A 226 14.40 -14.23 3.37
CA SER A 226 15.44 -15.09 2.79
C SER A 226 14.98 -15.71 1.47
N PRO A 227 15.91 -16.17 0.60
CA PRO A 227 15.54 -16.83 -0.66
C PRO A 227 14.68 -18.08 -0.46
N ALA A 228 14.84 -18.78 0.67
CA ALA A 228 14.02 -19.95 0.98
C ALA A 228 12.54 -19.61 1.17
N LEU A 229 12.17 -18.36 1.50
CA LEU A 229 10.77 -17.95 1.66
C LEU A 229 10.01 -17.92 0.34
N VAL A 230 10.68 -17.57 -0.75
CA VAL A 230 10.06 -17.59 -2.08
C VAL A 230 10.10 -18.99 -2.70
N SER A 231 10.66 -19.98 -2.00
CA SER A 231 10.58 -21.39 -2.38
C SER A 231 9.25 -22.03 -2.01
N PHE A 232 9.15 -23.36 -2.12
CA PHE A 232 8.00 -24.12 -1.61
C PHE A 232 8.19 -24.36 -0.11
N LEU A 233 7.38 -23.68 0.70
CA LEU A 233 7.44 -23.84 2.14
C LEU A 233 6.73 -25.11 2.58
N ARG A 234 7.21 -25.69 3.69
CA ARG A 234 6.52 -26.82 4.33
C ARG A 234 5.36 -26.27 5.18
N PRO A 235 4.26 -27.02 5.32
CA PRO A 235 3.23 -26.68 6.29
C PRO A 235 3.85 -26.47 7.69
N GLY A 236 3.46 -25.40 8.36
CA GLY A 236 3.98 -25.04 9.69
C GLY A 236 5.32 -24.29 9.70
N THR A 237 5.97 -24.05 8.55
CA THR A 237 7.22 -23.26 8.48
C THR A 237 7.00 -21.82 8.01
N LEU A 238 5.75 -21.35 7.97
CA LEU A 238 5.45 -19.97 7.60
C LEU A 238 6.02 -19.00 8.64
N PRO A 239 6.59 -17.86 8.22
CA PRO A 239 7.04 -16.83 9.15
C PRO A 239 5.85 -16.21 9.88
N LYS A 240 6.08 -15.69 11.10
CA LYS A 240 5.01 -15.16 11.97
C LYS A 240 4.21 -14.00 11.36
N TYR A 241 4.81 -13.23 10.46
CA TYR A 241 4.16 -12.12 9.77
C TYR A 241 3.32 -12.56 8.55
N ALA A 242 3.45 -13.82 8.10
CA ALA A 242 2.67 -14.31 6.98
C ALA A 242 1.20 -14.45 7.38
N VAL A 243 0.30 -14.07 6.47
CA VAL A 243 -1.13 -14.22 6.66
C VAL A 243 -1.63 -15.30 5.70
N THR A 244 -2.09 -16.42 6.25
CA THR A 244 -2.60 -17.53 5.46
C THR A 244 -3.92 -17.16 4.78
N VAL A 245 -3.98 -17.37 3.47
CA VAL A 245 -5.19 -17.21 2.68
C VAL A 245 -6.13 -18.40 2.94
N PRO A 246 -7.42 -18.17 3.25
CA PRO A 246 -8.38 -19.26 3.42
C PRO A 246 -8.56 -20.07 2.12
N PRO A 247 -8.94 -21.36 2.19
CA PRO A 247 -9.21 -22.18 1.01
C PRO A 247 -10.51 -21.70 0.34
N LEU A 248 -10.37 -20.91 -0.72
CA LEU A 248 -11.46 -20.22 -1.41
C LEU A 248 -11.41 -20.52 -2.91
N PRO A 249 -12.54 -20.39 -3.63
CA PRO A 249 -12.53 -20.32 -5.09
C PRO A 249 -11.60 -19.21 -5.60
N LEU A 250 -11.14 -19.31 -6.85
CA LEU A 250 -10.15 -18.37 -7.42
C LEU A 250 -10.59 -16.90 -7.31
N ALA A 251 -11.83 -16.59 -7.74
CA ALA A 251 -12.34 -15.22 -7.71
C ALA A 251 -12.40 -14.64 -6.30
N GLU A 252 -12.85 -15.43 -5.33
CA GLU A 252 -12.88 -15.03 -3.91
C GLU A 252 -11.48 -14.90 -3.31
N THR A 253 -10.53 -15.73 -3.74
CA THR A 253 -9.12 -15.59 -3.33
C THR A 253 -8.53 -14.29 -3.84
N VAL A 254 -8.73 -13.96 -5.12
CA VAL A 254 -8.26 -12.70 -5.70
C VAL A 254 -8.89 -11.51 -4.98
N ALA A 255 -10.20 -11.55 -4.69
CA ALA A 255 -10.86 -10.52 -3.88
C ALA A 255 -10.24 -10.41 -2.48
N TRP A 256 -10.03 -11.54 -1.81
CA TRP A 256 -9.38 -11.59 -0.50
C TRP A 256 -7.99 -10.96 -0.52
N LEU A 257 -7.17 -11.30 -1.52
CA LEU A 257 -5.83 -10.74 -1.70
C LEU A 257 -5.88 -9.24 -1.93
N ASN A 258 -6.82 -8.74 -2.73
CA ASN A 258 -6.97 -7.31 -2.94
C ASN A 258 -7.26 -6.56 -1.63
N HIS A 259 -8.24 -7.04 -0.85
CA HIS A 259 -8.60 -6.44 0.43
C HIS A 259 -7.49 -6.58 1.47
N ALA A 260 -6.73 -7.68 1.44
CA ALA A 260 -5.58 -7.89 2.29
C ALA A 260 -4.47 -6.87 2.00
N SER A 261 -4.15 -6.63 0.73
CA SER A 261 -3.16 -5.63 0.32
C SER A 261 -3.53 -4.22 0.79
N PHE A 262 -4.79 -3.78 0.62
CA PHE A 262 -5.28 -2.51 1.17
C PHE A 262 -5.33 -2.45 2.71
N SER A 263 -5.16 -3.60 3.37
CA SER A 263 -5.15 -3.70 4.84
C SER A 263 -3.73 -3.87 5.40
N GLY A 264 -2.69 -3.64 4.60
CA GLY A 264 -1.30 -3.74 5.03
C GLY A 264 -0.73 -5.16 5.11
N VAL A 265 -1.41 -6.15 4.52
CA VAL A 265 -0.88 -7.52 4.43
C VAL A 265 0.14 -7.58 3.29
N ALA A 266 1.43 -7.48 3.65
CA ALA A 266 2.51 -7.43 2.67
C ALA A 266 2.87 -8.82 2.07
N ALA A 267 2.73 -9.89 2.87
CA ALA A 267 3.13 -11.25 2.50
C ALA A 267 2.02 -12.28 2.78
N PRO A 268 0.96 -12.35 1.94
CA PRO A 268 -0.03 -13.41 2.00
C PRO A 268 0.59 -14.78 1.66
N ALA A 269 0.14 -15.84 2.33
CA ALA A 269 0.62 -17.20 2.13
C ALA A 269 -0.49 -18.13 1.66
N VAL A 270 -0.26 -18.83 0.55
CA VAL A 270 -1.26 -19.71 -0.08
C VAL A 270 -0.87 -21.18 0.05
N ASP A 271 -1.84 -22.02 0.41
CA ASP A 271 -1.71 -23.47 0.42
C ASP A 271 -1.98 -24.05 -0.98
N LEU A 272 -0.95 -24.55 -1.65
CA LEU A 272 -1.07 -25.16 -2.98
C LEU A 272 -1.79 -26.52 -2.98
N GLY A 273 -2.07 -27.09 -1.80
CA GLY A 273 -2.90 -28.29 -1.68
C GLY A 273 -4.39 -27.98 -1.91
N THR A 274 -4.83 -26.78 -1.55
CA THR A 274 -6.24 -26.35 -1.63
C THR A 274 -6.47 -25.24 -2.67
N PHE A 275 -5.41 -24.56 -3.10
CA PHE A 275 -5.50 -23.45 -4.03
C PHE A 275 -5.74 -23.92 -5.49
N PRO A 276 -6.78 -23.43 -6.18
CA PRO A 276 -6.99 -23.68 -7.60
C PRO A 276 -5.96 -22.88 -8.42
N ASP A 277 -4.86 -23.54 -8.79
CA ASP A 277 -3.73 -22.99 -9.57
C ASP A 277 -4.14 -22.67 -11.01
N PRO A 278 -3.70 -21.53 -11.60
CA PRO A 278 -2.29 -21.32 -11.93
C PRO A 278 -1.60 -20.10 -11.27
N LEU A 279 -2.28 -19.36 -10.38
CA LEU A 279 -1.70 -18.14 -9.78
C LEU A 279 -0.57 -18.40 -8.78
N GLY A 280 -0.43 -19.62 -8.26
CA GLY A 280 0.50 -19.92 -7.17
C GLY A 280 1.97 -19.63 -7.50
N ALA A 281 2.32 -19.67 -8.80
CA ALA A 281 3.66 -19.33 -9.26
C ALA A 281 4.06 -17.87 -9.02
N TYR A 282 3.09 -16.96 -8.91
CA TYR A 282 3.31 -15.51 -8.83
C TYR A 282 3.04 -14.93 -7.43
N LEU A 283 2.54 -15.73 -6.49
CA LEU A 283 2.24 -15.26 -5.14
C LEU A 283 3.51 -15.23 -4.27
N PRO A 284 3.62 -14.30 -3.32
CA PRO A 284 4.87 -14.10 -2.57
C PRO A 284 5.26 -15.31 -1.74
N LEU A 285 4.33 -15.87 -0.96
CA LEU A 285 4.58 -17.07 -0.13
C LEU A 285 3.61 -18.19 -0.52
N VAL A 286 4.16 -19.39 -0.68
CA VAL A 286 3.36 -20.60 -0.93
C VAL A 286 3.87 -21.76 -0.09
N PHE A 287 2.96 -22.63 0.32
CA PHE A 287 3.30 -23.86 1.03
C PHE A 287 2.47 -25.03 0.51
N GLY A 288 2.90 -26.26 0.82
CA GLY A 288 2.25 -27.49 0.35
C GLY A 288 2.96 -28.11 -0.86
N PRO A 289 2.26 -28.88 -1.72
CA PRO A 289 2.88 -29.65 -2.80
C PRO A 289 3.50 -28.73 -3.86
N ALA A 290 4.76 -29.00 -4.24
CA ALA A 290 5.50 -28.21 -5.22
C ALA A 290 4.91 -28.31 -6.64
N ARG A 291 4.93 -27.20 -7.41
CA ARG A 291 4.41 -27.10 -8.80
C ARG A 291 5.29 -26.19 -9.68
N ALA A 292 5.59 -26.61 -10.91
CA ALA A 292 6.84 -26.23 -11.60
C ALA A 292 6.89 -24.99 -12.54
N PRO A 293 6.26 -23.83 -12.26
CA PRO A 293 6.80 -22.58 -12.83
C PRO A 293 7.31 -21.56 -11.80
N ARG A 294 7.18 -21.83 -10.49
CA ARG A 294 7.55 -20.86 -9.44
C ARG A 294 9.03 -20.51 -9.42
N GLU A 295 9.91 -21.49 -9.63
CA GLU A 295 11.37 -21.31 -9.56
C GLU A 295 11.85 -20.16 -10.45
N ARG A 296 11.25 -20.04 -11.64
CA ARG A 296 11.57 -19.01 -12.62
C ARG A 296 11.35 -17.58 -12.11
N PHE A 297 10.42 -17.38 -11.18
CA PHE A 297 10.09 -16.05 -10.65
C PHE A 297 10.68 -15.80 -9.25
N MET A 298 11.46 -16.74 -8.70
CA MET A 298 12.02 -16.57 -7.35
C MET A 298 12.90 -15.32 -7.20
N PRO A 299 13.81 -14.97 -8.13
CA PRO A 299 14.60 -13.73 -8.02
C PRO A 299 13.73 -12.46 -7.99
N TYR A 300 12.67 -12.45 -8.82
CA TYR A 300 11.69 -11.38 -8.89
C TYR A 300 10.87 -11.25 -7.59
N LEU A 301 10.28 -12.35 -7.12
CA LEU A 301 9.49 -12.38 -5.89
C LEU A 301 10.35 -12.08 -4.65
N TYR A 302 11.61 -12.51 -4.64
CA TYR A 302 12.54 -12.21 -3.55
C TYR A 302 12.83 -10.72 -3.48
N THR A 303 13.03 -10.06 -4.63
CA THR A 303 13.18 -8.62 -4.73
C THR A 303 11.96 -7.89 -4.15
N TYR A 304 10.76 -8.29 -4.54
CA TYR A 304 9.53 -7.68 -4.02
C TYR A 304 9.24 -8.00 -2.54
N LEU A 305 9.70 -9.14 -2.01
CA LEU A 305 9.64 -9.40 -0.57
C LEU A 305 10.63 -8.53 0.22
N GLN A 306 11.78 -8.18 -0.35
CA GLN A 306 12.67 -7.19 0.27
C GLN A 306 12.05 -5.80 0.24
N GLU A 307 11.42 -5.41 -0.86
CA GLU A 307 10.66 -4.15 -0.91
C GLU A 307 9.51 -4.13 0.12
N ALA A 308 8.79 -5.24 0.26
CA ALA A 308 7.76 -5.40 1.28
C ALA A 308 8.30 -5.25 2.71
N ARG A 309 9.52 -5.73 2.97
CA ARG A 309 10.21 -5.52 4.25
C ARG A 309 10.54 -4.05 4.47
N ASP A 310 11.14 -3.39 3.49
CA ASP A 310 11.72 -2.06 3.68
C ASP A 310 10.68 -0.94 3.59
N ARG A 311 9.66 -1.12 2.72
CA ARG A 311 8.64 -0.10 2.41
C ARG A 311 7.22 -0.51 2.80
N GLY A 312 6.99 -1.75 3.24
CA GLY A 312 5.65 -2.22 3.60
C GLY A 312 4.72 -2.46 2.41
N LEU A 313 5.23 -2.37 1.18
CA LEU A 313 4.41 -2.52 -0.02
C LEU A 313 4.10 -4.00 -0.29
N PRO A 314 2.83 -4.36 -0.51
CA PRO A 314 2.48 -5.75 -0.80
C PRO A 314 3.01 -6.16 -2.18
N VAL A 315 3.41 -7.42 -2.30
CA VAL A 315 3.83 -8.01 -3.58
C VAL A 315 2.65 -8.13 -4.53
N PHE A 316 1.48 -8.53 -4.01
CA PHE A 316 0.21 -8.50 -4.73
C PHE A 316 -0.40 -7.10 -4.63
N ARG A 317 -0.65 -6.44 -5.76
CA ARG A 317 -1.10 -5.04 -5.80
C ARG A 317 -2.40 -4.91 -6.57
N PRO A 318 -3.50 -4.50 -5.92
CA PRO A 318 -4.73 -4.10 -6.61
C PRO A 318 -4.44 -3.03 -7.66
N LEU A 319 -5.14 -3.03 -8.80
CA LEU A 319 -4.97 -1.96 -9.79
C LEU A 319 -5.24 -0.57 -9.20
N ALA A 320 -6.25 -0.42 -8.34
CA ALA A 320 -6.55 0.84 -7.66
C ALA A 320 -5.45 1.30 -6.67
N MET A 321 -4.54 0.41 -6.27
CA MET A 321 -3.33 0.78 -5.51
C MET A 321 -2.22 1.24 -6.44
N GLN A 322 -2.00 0.52 -7.54
CA GLN A 322 -0.95 0.84 -8.52
C GLN A 322 -1.26 2.12 -9.31
N TYR A 323 -2.51 2.30 -9.71
CA TYR A 323 -3.01 3.39 -10.54
C TYR A 323 -4.05 4.20 -9.75
N ALA A 324 -3.63 4.78 -8.62
CA ALA A 324 -4.53 5.44 -7.66
C ALA A 324 -5.41 6.57 -8.26
N ASN A 325 -4.90 7.23 -9.30
CA ASN A 325 -5.61 8.30 -10.03
C ASN A 325 -6.56 7.78 -11.13
N ASP A 326 -6.54 6.48 -11.43
CA ASP A 326 -7.44 5.85 -12.38
C ASP A 326 -8.73 5.41 -11.66
N GLY A 327 -9.83 6.08 -11.99
CA GLY A 327 -11.13 5.79 -11.37
C GLY A 327 -11.72 4.44 -11.79
N GLU A 328 -11.36 3.93 -12.97
CA GLU A 328 -11.86 2.64 -13.45
C GLU A 328 -11.13 1.47 -12.78
N ALA A 329 -9.87 1.66 -12.38
CA ALA A 329 -9.06 0.63 -11.72
C ALA A 329 -9.74 0.01 -10.47
N ALA A 330 -10.58 0.77 -9.75
CA ALA A 330 -11.29 0.26 -8.57
C ALA A 330 -12.47 -0.67 -8.89
N ARG A 331 -12.90 -0.72 -10.17
CA ARG A 331 -14.02 -1.54 -10.66
C ARG A 331 -13.58 -2.92 -11.16
N HIS A 332 -12.28 -3.18 -11.19
CA HIS A 332 -11.67 -4.39 -11.76
C HIS A 332 -10.93 -5.22 -10.70
N PRO A 333 -11.65 -5.87 -9.76
CA PRO A 333 -11.04 -6.70 -8.73
C PRO A 333 -10.35 -7.95 -9.29
N ASP A 334 -10.69 -8.36 -10.51
CA ASP A 334 -10.17 -9.52 -11.22
C ASP A 334 -8.88 -9.24 -12.00
N THR A 335 -8.43 -7.97 -12.01
CA THR A 335 -7.17 -7.55 -12.61
C THR A 335 -6.29 -6.91 -11.54
N PHE A 336 -5.03 -7.33 -11.47
CA PHE A 336 -4.10 -6.88 -10.43
C PHE A 336 -2.66 -6.96 -10.94
N MET A 337 -1.73 -6.37 -10.19
CA MET A 337 -0.31 -6.44 -10.45
C MET A 337 0.38 -7.38 -9.46
N ILE A 338 1.48 -8.00 -9.90
CA ILE A 338 2.48 -8.59 -9.02
C ILE A 338 3.74 -7.75 -9.22
N GLY A 339 4.16 -7.04 -8.18
CA GLY A 339 5.15 -5.97 -8.35
C GLY A 339 4.65 -4.83 -9.23
N ASP A 340 5.54 -4.18 -9.96
CA ASP A 340 5.23 -3.09 -10.89
C ASP A 340 5.22 -3.54 -12.35
N GLU A 341 5.78 -4.72 -12.64
CA GLU A 341 6.03 -5.18 -14.01
C GLU A 341 4.94 -6.08 -14.58
N ILE A 342 4.32 -6.92 -13.76
CA ILE A 342 3.41 -7.99 -14.24
C ILE A 342 1.97 -7.64 -13.89
N LEU A 343 1.14 -7.42 -14.91
CA LEU A 343 -0.32 -7.36 -14.80
C LEU A 343 -0.92 -8.74 -15.06
N ILE A 344 -1.85 -9.15 -14.20
CA ILE A 344 -2.54 -10.44 -14.30
C ILE A 344 -4.03 -10.21 -14.46
N GLY A 345 -4.59 -10.73 -15.56
CA GLY A 345 -6.03 -10.84 -15.79
C GLY A 345 -6.53 -12.23 -15.38
N SER A 346 -7.39 -12.28 -14.36
CA SER A 346 -7.94 -13.53 -13.81
C SER A 346 -9.40 -13.80 -14.17
N GLY A 347 -10.11 -12.80 -14.68
CA GLY A 347 -11.49 -12.88 -15.13
C GLY A 347 -11.63 -13.08 -16.64
N PRO A 348 -12.86 -13.16 -17.16
CA PRO A 348 -13.12 -13.25 -18.60
C PRO A 348 -12.78 -11.97 -19.37
N LYS A 349 -12.71 -10.83 -18.67
CA LYS A 349 -12.29 -9.55 -19.19
C LYS A 349 -11.11 -9.03 -18.37
N THR A 350 -10.22 -8.28 -19.02
CA THR A 350 -9.05 -7.67 -18.39
C THR A 350 -9.07 -6.17 -18.66
N TYR A 351 -8.99 -5.36 -17.61
CA TYR A 351 -8.78 -3.92 -17.76
C TYR A 351 -7.29 -3.62 -17.84
N LEU A 352 -6.87 -2.99 -18.93
CA LEU A 352 -5.51 -2.51 -19.10
C LEU A 352 -5.48 -1.03 -18.75
N PRO A 353 -4.77 -0.61 -17.69
CA PRO A 353 -4.64 0.80 -17.31
C PRO A 353 -3.73 1.54 -18.29
N MET A 354 -3.50 2.83 -18.07
CA MET A 354 -2.64 3.66 -18.94
C MET A 354 -1.27 3.01 -19.19
N GLY A 355 -0.90 2.87 -20.47
CA GLY A 355 0.37 2.28 -20.89
C GLY A 355 0.25 1.59 -22.25
N ILE A 356 1.26 0.81 -22.61
CA ILE A 356 1.25 -0.16 -23.70
C ILE A 356 1.60 -1.49 -23.05
N TRP A 357 0.78 -2.51 -23.29
CA TRP A 357 0.84 -3.79 -22.61
C TRP A 357 1.12 -4.91 -23.60
N THR A 358 2.14 -5.71 -23.34
CA THR A 358 2.49 -6.89 -24.13
C THR A 358 2.03 -8.13 -23.38
N HIS A 359 1.16 -8.93 -24.01
CA HIS A 359 0.77 -10.23 -23.48
C HIS A 359 1.94 -11.22 -23.61
N LEU A 360 2.41 -11.74 -22.48
CA LEU A 360 3.68 -12.48 -22.41
C LEU A 360 3.69 -13.81 -23.17
N ARG A 361 2.51 -14.35 -23.51
CA ARG A 361 2.43 -15.68 -24.13
C ARG A 361 2.53 -15.66 -25.64
N ASP A 362 1.89 -14.69 -26.29
CA ASP A 362 1.82 -14.57 -27.75
C ASP A 362 2.50 -13.30 -28.29
N GLY A 363 2.96 -12.42 -27.40
CA GLY A 363 3.58 -11.14 -27.79
C GLY A 363 2.57 -10.12 -28.33
N ALA A 364 1.26 -10.33 -28.19
CA ALA A 364 0.27 -9.38 -28.65
C ALA A 364 0.36 -8.07 -27.84
N VAL A 365 0.35 -6.94 -28.54
CA VAL A 365 0.50 -5.62 -27.96
C VAL A 365 -0.84 -4.88 -27.93
N TYR A 366 -1.18 -4.35 -26.77
CA TYR A 366 -2.42 -3.64 -26.50
C TYR A 366 -2.13 -2.23 -25.99
N LYS A 367 -2.92 -1.24 -26.44
CA LYS A 367 -2.94 0.08 -25.80
C LYS A 367 -3.65 -0.01 -24.45
N GLY A 368 -3.29 0.84 -23.50
CA GLY A 368 -3.97 0.95 -22.21
C GLY A 368 -5.29 1.72 -22.27
N ARG A 369 -5.90 1.92 -21.10
CA ARG A 369 -7.20 2.56 -20.87
C ARG A 369 -8.36 1.89 -21.61
N GLN A 370 -8.36 0.57 -21.65
CA GLN A 370 -9.43 -0.21 -22.27
C GLN A 370 -9.65 -1.54 -21.57
N ILE A 371 -10.84 -2.09 -21.76
CA ILE A 371 -11.19 -3.45 -21.34
C ILE A 371 -11.10 -4.34 -22.57
N ILE A 372 -10.34 -5.43 -22.47
CA ILE A 372 -10.23 -6.44 -23.51
C ILE A 372 -10.88 -7.75 -23.03
N ASP A 373 -11.25 -8.61 -23.98
CA ASP A 373 -11.48 -10.01 -23.65
C ASP A 373 -10.15 -10.62 -23.23
N THR A 374 -10.15 -11.31 -22.08
CA THR A 374 -8.92 -11.88 -21.51
C THR A 374 -8.36 -12.91 -22.49
N PRO A 375 -7.15 -12.68 -23.06
CA PRO A 375 -6.57 -13.58 -24.04
C PRO A 375 -6.43 -14.99 -23.46
N GLN A 376 -6.99 -15.96 -24.18
CA GLN A 376 -6.79 -17.37 -23.88
C GLN A 376 -5.61 -17.86 -24.71
N GLY A 377 -4.46 -18.02 -24.07
CA GLY A 377 -3.29 -18.55 -24.75
C GLY A 377 -3.27 -20.10 -24.76
N PRO A 378 -2.37 -20.73 -25.54
CA PRO A 378 -2.16 -22.17 -25.45
C PRO A 378 -1.66 -22.55 -24.05
N GLY A 379 -2.33 -23.48 -23.37
CA GLY A 379 -1.94 -24.00 -22.04
C GLY A 379 -2.65 -23.36 -20.83
N PRO A 380 -2.59 -24.01 -19.66
CA PRO A 380 -3.18 -23.50 -18.41
C PRO A 380 -2.39 -22.31 -17.88
N GLY A 381 -3.05 -21.30 -17.32
CA GLY A 381 -2.37 -20.09 -16.84
C GLY A 381 -3.28 -18.86 -16.87
N PRO A 382 -3.14 -17.90 -15.93
CA PRO A 382 -3.78 -16.59 -16.11
C PRO A 382 -3.20 -15.87 -17.33
N ALA A 383 -3.87 -14.82 -17.79
CA ALA A 383 -3.30 -13.90 -18.78
C ALA A 383 -2.29 -12.97 -18.09
N LEU A 384 -1.08 -12.88 -18.62
CA LEU A 384 0.02 -12.09 -18.06
C LEU A 384 0.45 -11.04 -19.05
N PHE A 385 0.61 -9.80 -18.57
CA PHE A 385 1.05 -8.69 -19.39
C PHE A 385 2.20 -7.95 -18.71
N CYS A 386 3.14 -7.46 -19.52
CA CYS A 386 4.14 -6.48 -19.08
C CYS A 386 3.96 -5.18 -19.84
N HIS A 387 4.16 -4.05 -19.17
CA HIS A 387 4.06 -2.76 -19.85
C HIS A 387 5.39 -2.38 -20.53
N ASN A 388 5.34 -1.54 -21.56
CA ASN A 388 6.55 -0.97 -22.15
C ASN A 388 7.28 -0.09 -21.13
N GLY A 389 8.61 -0.10 -21.15
CA GLY A 389 9.45 0.55 -20.13
C GLY A 389 9.76 -0.33 -18.93
N THR A 390 9.66 -1.65 -19.08
CA THR A 390 9.92 -2.63 -18.01
C THR A 390 11.03 -3.60 -18.39
N ILE A 391 11.81 -4.01 -17.39
CA ILE A 391 12.67 -5.20 -17.44
C ILE A 391 12.11 -6.24 -16.47
N LEU A 392 11.72 -7.42 -16.97
CA LEU A 392 11.26 -8.53 -16.16
C LEU A 392 12.37 -9.60 -16.05
N PRO A 393 13.00 -9.77 -14.87
CA PRO A 393 13.98 -10.84 -14.64
C PRO A 393 13.28 -12.19 -14.42
N VAL A 394 13.70 -13.21 -15.17
CA VAL A 394 13.17 -14.58 -15.09
C VAL A 394 14.32 -15.58 -15.09
N GLU A 395 14.37 -16.46 -14.10
CA GLU A 395 15.38 -17.51 -14.03
C GLU A 395 15.11 -18.61 -15.07
N ASN A 396 16.16 -19.03 -15.75
CA ASN A 396 16.16 -20.14 -16.70
C ASN A 396 16.54 -21.45 -16.00
N ALA A 397 16.25 -22.59 -16.66
CA ALA A 397 16.58 -23.90 -16.11
C ALA A 397 18.10 -24.11 -15.90
N ASP A 398 18.94 -23.42 -16.69
CA ASP A 398 20.40 -23.41 -16.56
C ASP A 398 20.92 -22.42 -15.50
N ARG A 399 20.03 -21.81 -14.70
CA ARG A 399 20.32 -20.78 -13.68
C ARG A 399 20.81 -19.44 -14.23
N SER A 400 20.87 -19.27 -15.55
CA SER A 400 21.03 -17.94 -16.14
C SER A 400 19.78 -17.09 -15.89
N LEU A 401 19.92 -15.76 -15.91
CA LEU A 401 18.80 -14.85 -15.72
C LEU A 401 18.43 -14.16 -17.03
N SER A 402 17.24 -14.47 -17.55
CA SER A 402 16.64 -13.75 -18.66
C SER A 402 16.15 -12.38 -18.21
N LEU A 403 16.50 -11.34 -18.95
CA LEU A 403 16.05 -9.96 -18.75
C LEU A 403 15.11 -9.61 -19.91
N HIS A 404 13.81 -9.81 -19.72
CA HIS A 404 12.80 -9.48 -20.73
C HIS A 404 12.57 -7.96 -20.74
N TYR A 405 13.02 -7.29 -21.79
CA TYR A 405 12.89 -5.84 -21.94
C TYR A 405 11.85 -5.47 -23.01
N PHE A 406 10.91 -4.61 -22.63
CA PHE A 406 9.84 -4.11 -23.50
C PHE A 406 10.10 -2.64 -23.88
N PRO A 407 10.67 -2.35 -25.06
CA PRO A 407 11.16 -1.02 -25.44
C PRO A 407 10.05 0.01 -25.75
N ARG A 408 10.47 1.20 -26.24
CA ARG A 408 9.78 2.50 -26.36
C ARG A 408 10.02 3.48 -25.23
N LEU A 409 10.22 2.97 -24.02
CA LEU A 409 10.61 3.75 -22.85
C LEU A 409 11.88 3.14 -22.25
N GLY A 410 12.66 3.98 -21.58
CA GLY A 410 13.72 3.49 -20.70
C GLY A 410 13.13 2.63 -19.58
N ALA A 411 13.91 1.67 -19.11
CA ALA A 411 13.54 0.75 -18.06
C ALA A 411 14.72 0.53 -17.13
N GLU A 412 14.40 0.31 -15.85
CA GLU A 412 15.37 -0.09 -14.84
C GLU A 412 14.76 -1.17 -13.95
N PHE A 413 15.60 -2.04 -13.40
CA PHE A 413 15.21 -2.98 -12.37
C PHE A 413 16.35 -3.17 -11.36
N PHE A 414 16.02 -3.13 -10.09
CA PHE A 414 16.95 -3.32 -8.98
C PHE A 414 16.75 -4.71 -8.39
N LEU A 415 17.58 -5.65 -8.80
CA LEU A 415 17.48 -7.05 -8.39
C LEU A 415 18.19 -7.28 -7.04
N SER A 416 17.43 -7.67 -6.02
CA SER A 416 17.98 -8.02 -4.71
C SER A 416 18.78 -9.32 -4.79
N GLU A 417 20.06 -9.25 -4.41
CA GLU A 417 20.96 -10.41 -4.41
C GLU A 417 21.15 -10.95 -2.98
N PRO A 418 20.96 -12.26 -2.73
CA PRO A 418 21.09 -12.82 -1.39
C PRO A 418 22.50 -12.60 -0.80
N GLY A 419 22.55 -12.03 0.41
CA GLY A 419 23.83 -11.74 1.09
C GLY A 419 24.51 -10.44 0.66
N HIS A 420 23.86 -9.62 -0.16
CA HIS A 420 24.36 -8.30 -0.55
C HIS A 420 23.38 -7.20 -0.09
N ASP A 421 23.93 -6.10 0.43
CA ASP A 421 23.13 -4.95 0.87
C ASP A 421 22.67 -4.05 -0.29
N LEU A 422 23.41 -4.07 -1.41
CA LEU A 422 23.09 -3.33 -2.62
C LEU A 422 22.60 -4.27 -3.72
N PRO A 423 21.62 -3.86 -4.53
CA PRO A 423 21.10 -4.69 -5.61
C PRO A 423 22.06 -4.75 -6.81
N THR A 424 21.90 -5.78 -7.64
CA THR A 424 22.30 -5.76 -9.05
C THR A 424 21.37 -4.80 -9.79
N GLN A 425 21.91 -3.86 -10.55
CA GLN A 425 21.10 -2.92 -11.34
C GLN A 425 21.12 -3.33 -12.80
N VAL A 426 19.96 -3.30 -13.45
CA VAL A 426 19.86 -3.50 -14.89
C VAL A 426 19.11 -2.32 -15.50
N HIS A 427 19.66 -1.77 -16.58
CA HIS A 427 19.09 -0.62 -17.28
C HIS A 427 19.01 -0.90 -18.77
N ALA A 428 17.94 -0.46 -19.39
CA ALA A 428 17.77 -0.54 -20.84
C ALA A 428 17.08 0.72 -21.35
N ALA A 429 17.61 1.36 -22.38
CA ALA A 429 17.01 2.58 -22.91
C ALA A 429 17.18 2.70 -24.44
N PRO A 430 16.09 3.00 -25.18
CA PRO A 430 16.17 3.30 -26.59
C PRO A 430 16.50 4.79 -26.79
N ALA A 431 17.29 5.08 -27.81
CA ALA A 431 17.66 6.42 -28.24
C ALA A 431 17.70 6.43 -29.78
N ALA A 432 16.57 6.79 -30.40
CA ALA A 432 16.35 6.65 -31.84
C ALA A 432 16.60 5.20 -32.33
N ASP A 433 17.55 5.02 -33.24
CA ASP A 433 18.00 3.75 -33.81
C ASP A 433 19.07 3.04 -32.96
N LEU A 434 19.36 3.53 -31.75
CA LEU A 434 20.28 2.92 -30.81
C LEU A 434 19.54 2.39 -29.59
N LEU A 435 19.94 1.23 -29.09
CA LEU A 435 19.51 0.68 -27.81
C LEU A 435 20.74 0.46 -26.91
N ARG A 436 20.70 0.99 -25.69
CA ARG A 436 21.71 0.76 -24.66
C ARG A 436 21.18 -0.22 -23.63
N LEU A 437 21.90 -1.31 -23.41
CA LEU A 437 21.62 -2.33 -22.40
C LEU A 437 22.78 -2.34 -21.39
N GLN A 438 22.49 -2.32 -20.09
CA GLN A 438 23.49 -2.23 -19.04
C GLN A 438 23.16 -3.19 -17.89
N ILE A 439 24.20 -3.85 -17.36
CA ILE A 439 24.13 -4.69 -16.16
C ILE A 439 25.26 -4.28 -15.22
N GLU A 440 24.91 -3.72 -14.06
CA GLU A 440 25.81 -3.50 -12.93
C GLU A 440 25.64 -4.65 -11.93
N SER A 441 26.40 -5.72 -12.12
CA SER A 441 26.19 -6.98 -11.40
C SER A 441 26.89 -7.01 -10.05
N ARG A 442 26.20 -7.49 -9.01
CA ARG A 442 26.80 -7.79 -7.71
C ARG A 442 27.35 -9.20 -7.60
N VAL A 443 26.95 -10.08 -8.52
CA VAL A 443 27.29 -11.50 -8.52
C VAL A 443 27.91 -11.91 -9.85
N ASP A 444 28.63 -13.03 -9.87
CA ASP A 444 29.02 -13.65 -11.14
C ASP A 444 27.84 -14.47 -11.66
N ARG A 445 27.29 -14.09 -12.81
CA ARG A 445 26.13 -14.76 -13.41
C ARG A 445 26.12 -14.62 -14.93
N GLU A 446 25.55 -15.61 -15.61
CA GLU A 446 25.16 -15.50 -17.01
C GLU A 446 23.76 -14.87 -17.14
N TYR A 447 23.64 -13.83 -17.96
CA TYR A 447 22.41 -13.14 -18.26
C TYR A 447 22.05 -13.33 -19.74
N GLU A 448 20.76 -13.32 -20.04
CA GLU A 448 20.25 -13.27 -21.41
C GLU A 448 19.31 -12.07 -21.56
N TRP A 449 19.72 -11.07 -22.33
CA TRP A 449 18.80 -10.00 -22.74
C TRP A 449 17.82 -10.57 -23.76
N ILE A 450 16.52 -10.42 -23.50
CA ILE A 450 15.44 -10.74 -24.43
C ILE A 450 14.68 -9.44 -24.70
N VAL A 451 14.99 -8.80 -25.83
CA VAL A 451 14.39 -7.51 -26.21
C VAL A 451 13.24 -7.76 -27.18
N HIS A 452 12.04 -7.38 -26.76
CA HIS A 452 10.80 -7.61 -27.50
C HIS A 452 10.51 -6.47 -28.47
N HIS A 453 9.81 -6.74 -29.57
CA HIS A 453 9.29 -5.74 -30.51
C HIS A 453 10.34 -4.74 -31.03
N VAL A 454 11.55 -5.23 -31.30
CA VAL A 454 12.67 -4.41 -31.76
C VAL A 454 12.79 -4.44 -33.29
N SER A 455 13.31 -3.38 -33.90
CA SER A 455 13.68 -3.38 -35.33
C SER A 455 14.87 -4.31 -35.60
N PRO A 456 15.11 -4.74 -36.85
CA PRO A 456 16.26 -5.60 -37.16
C PRO A 456 17.60 -4.99 -36.75
N ILE A 457 18.55 -5.87 -36.41
CA ILE A 457 19.82 -5.48 -35.79
C ILE A 457 20.88 -5.24 -36.86
N VAL A 458 21.44 -4.04 -36.88
CA VAL A 458 22.56 -3.65 -37.75
C VAL A 458 23.89 -4.07 -37.13
N ARG A 459 24.08 -3.75 -35.84
CA ARG A 459 25.36 -3.95 -35.15
C ARG A 459 25.16 -4.10 -33.64
N ILE A 460 26.03 -4.89 -33.01
CA ILE A 460 26.15 -4.99 -31.56
C ILE A 460 27.58 -4.68 -31.13
N GLU A 461 27.74 -3.80 -30.15
CA GLU A 461 29.02 -3.36 -29.60
C GLU A 461 29.05 -3.50 -28.06
N PRO A 462 30.05 -4.17 -27.48
CA PRO A 462 31.07 -4.98 -28.15
C PRO A 462 30.46 -6.20 -28.87
N THR A 463 31.14 -6.72 -29.90
CA THR A 463 30.65 -7.84 -30.72
C THR A 463 30.36 -9.08 -29.86
N ARG A 464 29.14 -9.61 -29.98
CA ARG A 464 28.65 -10.74 -29.20
C ARG A 464 27.76 -11.63 -30.07
N PRO A 465 27.69 -12.96 -29.79
CA PRO A 465 26.68 -13.82 -30.39
C PRO A 465 25.27 -13.34 -30.01
N PHE A 466 24.38 -13.29 -30.99
CA PHE A 466 22.98 -12.99 -30.78
C PHE A 466 22.10 -13.81 -31.72
N THR A 467 20.81 -13.89 -31.38
CA THR A 467 19.78 -14.40 -32.30
C THR A 467 18.70 -13.35 -32.46
N TYR A 468 18.16 -13.23 -33.67
CA TYR A 468 17.04 -12.34 -33.95
C TYR A 468 15.94 -13.14 -34.65
N ASP A 469 14.77 -13.18 -34.04
CA ASP A 469 13.58 -13.77 -34.63
C ASP A 469 12.81 -12.68 -35.37
N THR A 470 12.80 -12.76 -36.70
CA THR A 470 12.12 -11.80 -37.58
C THR A 470 10.60 -11.83 -37.44
N ALA A 471 10.01 -12.98 -37.09
CA ALA A 471 8.56 -13.11 -36.99
C ALA A 471 8.03 -12.47 -35.70
N SER A 472 8.68 -12.73 -34.57
CA SER A 472 8.32 -12.12 -33.28
C SER A 472 8.98 -10.76 -33.03
N ARG A 473 9.94 -10.36 -33.88
CA ARG A 473 10.78 -9.15 -33.70
C ARG A 473 11.49 -9.16 -32.34
N THR A 474 12.13 -10.28 -32.02
CA THR A 474 12.77 -10.51 -30.72
C THR A 474 14.27 -10.71 -30.88
N LEU A 475 15.06 -9.90 -30.18
CA LEU A 475 16.51 -10.08 -30.04
C LEU A 475 16.81 -10.87 -28.76
N ARG A 476 17.67 -11.90 -28.86
CA ARG A 476 18.27 -12.57 -27.70
C ARG A 476 19.78 -12.44 -27.73
N LEU A 477 20.36 -12.01 -26.61
CA LEU A 477 21.80 -11.83 -26.46
C LEU A 477 22.25 -12.32 -25.09
N ARG A 478 23.18 -13.28 -25.06
CA ARG A 478 23.79 -13.77 -23.83
C ARG A 478 25.03 -12.97 -23.45
N THR A 479 25.20 -12.74 -22.15
CA THR A 479 26.38 -12.09 -21.59
C THR A 479 26.66 -12.59 -20.19
N ARG A 480 27.92 -12.87 -19.88
CA ARG A 480 28.36 -13.06 -18.50
C ARG A 480 28.75 -11.72 -17.90
N ALA A 481 28.29 -11.45 -16.67
CA ALA A 481 28.77 -10.33 -15.88
C ALA A 481 29.47 -10.89 -14.64
N ALA A 482 30.72 -10.46 -14.41
CA ALA A 482 31.45 -10.80 -13.21
C ALA A 482 30.91 -9.99 -12.01
N ALA A 483 31.12 -10.49 -10.79
CA ALA A 483 30.75 -9.74 -9.59
C ALA A 483 31.48 -8.38 -9.54
N GLY A 484 30.72 -7.31 -9.32
CA GLY A 484 31.23 -5.94 -9.28
C GLY A 484 31.52 -5.32 -10.66
N SER A 485 31.19 -6.00 -11.76
CA SER A 485 31.39 -5.47 -13.11
C SER A 485 30.21 -4.64 -13.61
N ASP A 486 30.50 -3.72 -14.53
CA ASP A 486 29.53 -2.97 -15.33
C ASP A 486 29.65 -3.40 -16.79
N VAL A 487 28.59 -4.02 -17.32
CA VAL A 487 28.54 -4.52 -18.70
C VAL A 487 27.58 -3.67 -19.51
N ILE A 488 28.12 -2.88 -20.43
CA ILE A 488 27.35 -2.05 -21.36
C ILE A 488 27.38 -2.67 -22.76
N ILE A 489 26.22 -2.74 -23.39
CA ILE A 489 26.02 -3.23 -24.75
C ILE A 489 25.20 -2.20 -25.52
N HIS A 490 25.72 -1.81 -26.68
CA HIS A 490 25.04 -0.97 -27.65
C HIS A 490 24.53 -1.82 -28.80
N VAL A 491 23.27 -1.61 -29.17
CA VAL A 491 22.59 -2.31 -30.26
C VAL A 491 22.08 -1.28 -31.25
N SER A 492 22.65 -1.25 -32.45
CA SER A 492 22.19 -0.42 -33.56
C SER A 492 21.08 -1.13 -34.33
N LEU A 493 20.04 -0.40 -34.65
CA LEU A 493 18.81 -0.87 -35.28
C LEU A 493 18.69 -0.31 -36.70
N GLU A 494 17.99 -1.01 -37.59
CA GLU A 494 17.71 -0.48 -38.93
C GLU A 494 16.78 0.74 -38.91
N GLU A 495 15.85 0.76 -37.95
CA GLU A 495 14.86 1.83 -37.77
C GLU A 495 14.64 2.11 -36.27
N PRO A 496 14.30 3.36 -35.89
CA PRO A 496 13.86 3.71 -34.54
C PRO A 496 12.62 2.94 -34.06
N LEU A 497 12.43 2.87 -32.72
CA LEU A 497 11.38 2.08 -32.03
C LEU A 497 10.03 2.79 -31.78
#